data_AF-A0A498MGI1-F1
#
_entry.id   AF-A0A498MGI1-F1
#
_cell.length_a   1.000
_cell.length_b   1.000
_cell.length_c   1.000
_cell.angle_alpha   90.00
_cell.angle_beta   90.00
_cell.angle_gamma   90.00
#
_symmetry.space_group_name_H-M   'P 1'
#
loop_
_entity.id
_entity.type
_entity.pdbx_description
1 polymer ?
#
loop_
_entity_poly.entity_id
_entity_poly.type
_entity_poly.pdbx_seq_one_letter_code
_entity_poly.pdbx_strand_id
1 'polypeptide(L)'
;MSHATDPVSHWEDLETWLSAVTDSLLPRAAESLRQQTQDQLDDNITSIMRQDPNQSYNHKELAKITGSLSHTLIATLKLSDRHSAHLQQELTRAQRRIEQLELEAQDRQEGSEEADPSAKEEIARLRETLTTTSQEREQAKSDYTEVANKLQYAEQLLEKAKLDLRDKNGRIKVLETHLREARTEISYLMQQLDHIKEESDSVKDELKHAYELRPEQTRTRRAPNSPLQSRTGFPVPGLTRGREQP
;
A
#
# COMPACT_ATOMS: atom_id res chain seq x y z
N MET A 1 1.27 5.14 -32.14
CA MET A 1 1.70 3.81 -31.64
C MET A 1 2.24 4.04 -30.24
N SER A 2 1.35 4.01 -29.25
CA SER A 2 1.68 4.32 -27.85
C SER A 2 1.76 2.99 -27.13
N HIS A 3 2.98 2.54 -26.82
CA HIS A 3 3.19 1.34 -26.03
C HIS A 3 2.55 1.57 -24.66
N ALA A 4 1.45 0.86 -24.38
CA ALA A 4 0.89 0.78 -23.05
C ALA A 4 1.87 -0.03 -22.21
N THR A 5 2.66 0.65 -21.39
CA THR A 5 3.50 0.00 -20.38
C THR A 5 2.55 -0.78 -19.46
N ASP A 6 2.69 -2.10 -19.45
CA ASP A 6 1.83 -2.98 -18.69
C ASP A 6 1.97 -2.66 -17.19
N PRO A 7 0.90 -2.24 -16.50
CA PRO A 7 0.97 -1.96 -15.08
C PRO A 7 1.22 -3.22 -14.25
N VAL A 8 1.28 -4.41 -14.82
CA VAL A 8 1.72 -5.62 -14.10
C VAL A 8 3.24 -5.73 -14.06
N SER A 9 3.95 -5.34 -15.14
CA SER A 9 5.40 -5.46 -15.21
C SER A 9 6.13 -4.57 -14.20
N HIS A 10 5.59 -3.39 -13.89
CA HIS A 10 6.20 -2.49 -12.91
C HIS A 10 6.12 -3.01 -11.46
N TRP A 11 5.19 -3.92 -11.15
CA TRP A 11 5.08 -4.54 -9.84
C TRP A 11 5.99 -5.76 -9.70
N GLU A 12 6.12 -6.56 -10.75
CA GLU A 12 7.14 -7.63 -10.83
C GLU A 12 8.55 -7.04 -10.76
N ASP A 13 8.79 -5.90 -11.43
CA ASP A 13 10.04 -5.15 -11.30
C ASP A 13 10.26 -4.62 -9.89
N LEU A 14 9.21 -4.20 -9.16
CA LEU A 14 9.31 -3.72 -7.78
C LEU A 14 9.59 -4.86 -6.80
N GLU A 15 9.00 -6.03 -6.99
CA GLU A 15 9.23 -7.22 -6.16
C GLU A 15 10.61 -7.83 -6.43
N THR A 16 11.05 -7.80 -7.68
CA THR A 16 12.42 -8.17 -8.10
C THR A 16 13.43 -7.14 -7.58
N TRP A 17 13.12 -5.85 -7.63
CA TRP A 17 13.96 -4.79 -7.07
C TRP A 17 14.01 -4.88 -5.55
N LEU A 18 12.89 -5.08 -4.86
CA LEU A 18 12.86 -5.29 -3.40
C LEU A 18 13.60 -6.55 -2.99
N SER A 19 13.47 -7.67 -3.71
CA SER A 19 14.24 -8.88 -3.43
C SER A 19 15.73 -8.66 -3.68
N ALA A 20 16.13 -8.10 -4.82
CA ALA A 20 17.52 -7.80 -5.14
C ALA A 20 18.14 -6.75 -4.19
N VAL A 21 17.35 -5.76 -3.77
CA VAL A 21 17.73 -4.76 -2.78
C VAL A 21 17.79 -5.39 -1.40
N THR A 22 16.91 -6.29 -1.02
CA THR A 22 16.98 -7.00 0.27
C THR A 22 18.18 -7.94 0.31
N ASP A 23 18.45 -8.69 -0.76
CA ASP A 23 19.58 -9.62 -0.89
C ASP A 23 20.93 -8.90 -1.01
N SER A 24 20.97 -7.70 -1.62
CA SER A 24 22.20 -6.88 -1.70
C SER A 24 22.38 -5.92 -0.51
N LEU A 25 21.29 -5.45 0.11
CA LEU A 25 21.31 -4.69 1.36
C LEU A 25 21.58 -5.61 2.53
N LEU A 26 21.18 -6.87 2.57
CA LEU A 26 21.43 -7.71 3.74
C LEU A 26 22.92 -7.75 4.11
N PRO A 27 23.86 -7.94 3.15
CA PRO A 27 25.30 -7.80 3.39
C PRO A 27 25.78 -6.35 3.47
N ARG A 28 25.32 -5.45 2.58
CA ARG A 28 25.84 -4.08 2.51
C ARG A 28 25.30 -3.17 3.63
N ALA A 29 24.02 -3.31 3.94
CA ALA A 29 23.44 -2.84 5.19
C ALA A 29 24.06 -3.57 6.38
N ALA A 30 24.37 -4.88 6.37
CA ALA A 30 25.12 -5.46 7.51
C ALA A 30 26.44 -4.72 7.81
N GLU A 31 27.16 -4.29 6.77
CA GLU A 31 28.39 -3.50 6.91
C GLU A 31 28.11 -2.05 7.35
N SER A 32 27.11 -1.36 6.78
CA SER A 32 26.72 -0.01 7.24
C SER A 32 26.15 -0.01 8.67
N LEU A 33 25.44 -1.07 9.04
CA LEU A 33 24.89 -1.32 10.38
C LEU A 33 25.98 -1.66 11.41
N ARG A 34 27.23 -1.95 11.01
CA ARG A 34 28.34 -2.14 11.97
C ARG A 34 28.76 -0.85 12.66
N GLN A 35 28.52 0.31 12.02
CA GLN A 35 28.97 1.61 12.53
C GLN A 35 27.86 2.43 13.20
N GLN A 36 26.61 1.96 13.16
CA GLN A 36 25.50 2.68 13.78
C GLN A 36 25.50 2.53 15.30
N THR A 37 25.39 3.67 16.00
CA THR A 37 25.22 3.74 17.45
C THR A 37 23.75 3.80 17.83
N GLN A 38 23.43 3.44 19.08
CA GLN A 38 22.07 3.52 19.61
C GLN A 38 21.48 4.94 19.45
N ASP A 39 22.24 5.98 19.77
CA ASP A 39 21.81 7.38 19.62
C ASP A 39 21.39 7.73 18.19
N GLN A 40 22.13 7.25 17.19
CA GLN A 40 21.78 7.49 15.78
C GLN A 40 20.48 6.79 15.39
N LEU A 41 20.22 5.60 15.95
CA LEU A 41 18.97 4.87 15.70
C LEU A 41 17.79 5.57 16.37
N ASP A 42 17.98 6.07 17.59
CA ASP A 42 16.96 6.81 18.33
C ASP A 42 16.63 8.16 17.66
N ASP A 43 17.63 8.86 17.12
CA ASP A 43 17.43 10.05 16.30
C ASP A 43 16.62 9.75 15.03
N ASN A 44 16.91 8.63 14.37
CA ASN A 44 16.17 8.19 13.19
C ASN A 44 14.72 7.84 13.53
N ILE A 45 14.48 7.11 14.64
CA ILE A 45 13.13 6.81 15.13
C ILE A 45 12.40 8.12 15.44
N THR A 46 13.05 9.05 16.15
CA THR A 46 12.46 10.34 16.48
C THR A 46 12.11 11.14 15.23
N SER A 47 12.95 11.10 14.19
CA SER A 47 12.66 11.74 12.90
C SER A 47 11.45 11.13 12.21
N ILE A 48 11.32 9.80 12.22
CA ILE A 48 10.17 9.08 11.64
C ILE A 48 8.89 9.39 12.44
N MET A 49 8.96 9.38 13.77
CA MET A 49 7.81 9.62 14.66
C MET A 49 7.29 11.06 14.62
N ARG A 50 8.08 12.02 14.10
CA ARG A 50 7.63 13.40 13.86
C ARG A 50 6.70 13.52 12.65
N GLN A 51 6.58 12.48 11.84
CA GLN A 51 5.70 12.50 10.68
C GLN A 51 4.24 12.35 11.13
N ASP A 52 3.36 13.22 10.63
CA ASP A 52 1.94 13.17 10.96
C ASP A 52 1.30 11.93 10.31
N PRO A 53 0.77 10.97 11.09
CA PRO A 53 0.15 9.77 10.53
C PRO A 53 -1.15 10.06 9.77
N ASN A 54 -1.77 11.23 9.96
CA ASN A 54 -2.99 11.62 9.24
C ASN A 54 -2.70 12.36 7.93
N GLN A 55 -1.43 12.67 7.65
CA GLN A 55 -1.04 13.34 6.42
C GLN A 55 -1.14 12.39 5.22
N SER A 56 -1.60 12.91 4.09
CA SER A 56 -1.56 12.19 2.82
C SER A 56 -0.16 12.25 2.25
N TYR A 57 0.57 11.14 2.32
CA TYR A 57 1.88 10.97 1.73
C TYR A 57 1.78 10.41 0.32
N ASN A 58 2.60 10.90 -0.60
CA ASN A 58 2.73 10.27 -1.91
C ASN A 58 3.52 8.95 -1.81
N HIS A 59 3.48 8.14 -2.87
CA HIS A 59 4.14 6.83 -2.88
C HIS A 59 5.65 6.90 -2.60
N LYS A 60 6.34 7.92 -3.11
CA LYS A 60 7.78 8.10 -2.91
C LYS A 60 8.11 8.47 -1.46
N GLU A 61 7.28 9.29 -0.82
CA GLU A 61 7.40 9.60 0.59
C GLU A 61 7.16 8.36 1.44
N LEU A 62 6.04 7.66 1.24
CA LEU A 62 5.74 6.42 1.95
C LEU A 62 6.87 5.39 1.82
N ALA A 63 7.41 5.19 0.63
CA ALA A 63 8.52 4.27 0.41
C ALA A 63 9.77 4.67 1.21
N LYS A 64 10.09 5.96 1.32
CA LYS A 64 11.20 6.45 2.15
C LYS A 64 10.94 6.24 3.63
N ILE A 65 9.73 6.54 4.09
CA ILE A 65 9.32 6.42 5.50
C ILE A 65 9.42 4.96 5.93
N THR A 66 8.76 4.08 5.19
CA THR A 66 8.74 2.65 5.46
C THR A 66 10.14 2.05 5.33
N GLY A 67 10.89 2.40 4.28
CA GLY A 67 12.26 1.91 4.09
C GLY A 67 13.21 2.35 5.21
N SER A 68 13.11 3.61 5.65
CA SER A 68 13.89 4.12 6.78
C SER A 68 13.52 3.39 8.07
N LEU A 69 12.23 3.16 8.32
CA LEU A 69 11.77 2.45 9.51
C LEU A 69 12.26 1.01 9.53
N SER A 70 12.14 0.28 8.42
CA SER A 70 12.66 -1.09 8.29
C SER A 70 14.16 -1.15 8.53
N HIS A 71 14.92 -0.22 7.95
CA HIS A 71 16.37 -0.16 8.15
C HIS A 71 16.73 0.06 9.63
N THR A 72 16.07 1.01 10.30
CA THR A 72 16.31 1.31 11.71
C THR A 72 15.96 0.13 12.61
N LEU A 73 14.84 -0.56 12.40
CA LEU A 73 14.46 -1.72 13.21
C LEU A 73 15.46 -2.89 13.06
N ILE A 74 15.92 -3.16 11.83
CA ILE A 74 16.93 -4.20 11.57
C ILE A 74 18.27 -3.81 12.21
N ALA A 75 18.63 -2.52 12.17
CA ALA A 75 19.81 -2.00 12.83
C ALA A 75 19.79 -2.25 14.34
N THR A 76 18.68 -1.92 14.99
CA THR A 76 18.49 -2.07 16.43
C THR A 76 18.61 -3.54 16.84
N LEU A 77 18.01 -4.46 16.07
CA LEU A 77 18.14 -5.90 16.34
C LEU A 77 19.59 -6.37 16.25
N LYS A 78 20.33 -5.99 15.19
CA LYS A 78 21.74 -6.37 15.04
C LYS A 78 22.64 -5.75 16.11
N LEU A 79 22.34 -4.53 16.55
CA LEU A 79 23.08 -3.89 17.63
C LEU A 79 22.86 -4.64 18.96
N SER A 80 21.62 -5.03 19.24
CA SER A 80 21.26 -5.84 20.41
C SER A 80 21.94 -7.22 20.40
N ASP A 81 21.97 -7.92 19.26
CA ASP A 81 22.68 -9.21 19.13
C ASP A 81 24.18 -9.08 19.46
N ARG A 82 24.84 -8.03 18.95
CA ARG A 82 26.27 -7.78 19.25
C ARG A 82 26.48 -7.45 20.71
N HIS A 83 25.60 -6.63 21.29
CA HIS A 83 25.68 -6.27 22.71
C HIS A 83 25.50 -7.52 23.60
N SER A 84 24.52 -8.37 23.30
CA SER A 84 24.29 -9.65 23.98
C SER A 84 25.49 -10.59 23.88
N ALA A 85 26.09 -10.71 22.68
CA ALA A 85 27.30 -11.51 22.48
C ALA A 85 28.50 -10.97 23.27
N HIS A 86 28.63 -9.64 23.38
CA HIS A 86 29.68 -9.00 24.17
C HIS A 86 29.48 -9.25 25.67
N LEU A 87 28.26 -9.04 26.20
CA LEU A 87 27.93 -9.34 27.60
C LEU A 87 28.18 -10.82 27.93
N GLN A 88 27.83 -11.73 27.02
CA GLN A 88 28.11 -13.16 27.19
C GLN A 88 29.62 -13.44 27.28
N GLN A 89 30.44 -12.74 26.48
CA GLN A 89 31.88 -12.87 26.51
C GLN A 89 32.47 -12.35 27.82
N GLU A 90 32.05 -11.17 28.29
CA GLU A 90 32.48 -10.58 29.56
C GLU A 90 32.12 -11.48 30.75
N LEU A 91 30.89 -11.99 30.78
CA LEU A 91 30.43 -12.92 31.81
C LEU A 91 31.29 -14.19 31.85
N THR A 92 31.61 -14.76 30.69
CA THR A 92 32.46 -15.96 30.58
C THR A 92 33.92 -15.68 31.01
N ARG A 93 34.42 -14.45 30.77
CA ARG A 93 35.77 -14.04 31.21
C ARG A 93 35.82 -13.84 32.72
N ALA A 94 34.85 -13.12 33.29
CA ALA A 94 34.75 -12.90 34.73
C ALA A 94 34.61 -14.22 35.49
N GLN A 95 33.77 -15.15 35.02
CA GLN A 95 33.64 -16.49 35.59
C GLN A 95 34.96 -17.25 35.64
N ARG A 96 35.67 -17.35 34.50
CA ARG A 96 36.97 -18.03 34.46
C ARG A 96 38.00 -17.38 35.38
N ARG A 97 37.99 -16.05 35.50
CA ARG A 97 38.91 -15.34 36.40
C ARG A 97 38.60 -15.62 37.87
N ILE A 98 37.33 -15.68 38.25
CA ILE A 98 36.90 -16.09 39.60
C ILE A 98 37.38 -17.51 39.90
N GLU A 99 37.10 -18.46 39.01
CA GLU A 99 37.52 -19.86 39.17
C GLU A 99 39.04 -19.99 39.34
N GLN A 100 39.81 -19.24 38.53
CA GLN A 100 41.27 -19.21 38.64
C GLN A 100 41.73 -18.64 39.99
N LEU A 101 41.16 -17.52 40.44
CA LEU A 101 41.51 -16.90 41.72
C LEU A 101 41.13 -17.79 42.91
N GLU A 102 40.02 -18.52 42.82
CA GLU A 102 39.59 -19.48 43.83
C GLU A 102 40.57 -20.66 43.93
N LEU A 103 41.04 -21.20 42.79
CA LEU A 103 42.10 -22.22 42.72
C LEU A 103 43.44 -21.70 43.29
N GLU A 104 43.87 -20.50 42.87
CA GLU A 104 45.13 -19.89 43.36
C GLU A 104 45.08 -19.62 44.87
N ALA A 105 43.92 -19.20 45.40
CA ALA A 105 43.73 -19.00 46.83
C ALA A 105 43.77 -20.33 47.59
N GLN A 106 43.23 -21.41 47.02
CA GLN A 106 43.26 -22.74 47.62
C GLN A 106 44.68 -23.32 47.67
N ASP A 107 45.44 -23.26 46.57
CA ASP A 107 46.84 -23.71 46.50
C ASP A 107 47.74 -22.94 47.50
N ARG A 108 47.52 -21.62 47.65
CA ARG A 108 48.28 -20.79 48.61
C ARG A 108 47.95 -21.11 50.06
N GLN A 109 46.70 -21.47 50.34
CA GLN A 109 46.26 -21.83 51.69
C GLN A 109 46.77 -23.21 52.13
N GLU A 110 47.11 -24.10 51.18
CA GLU A 110 47.84 -25.35 51.46
C GLU A 110 49.33 -25.12 51.75
N GLY A 111 49.91 -23.99 51.31
CA GLY A 111 51.34 -23.66 51.46
C GLY A 111 51.68 -22.59 52.53
N SER A 112 50.71 -21.79 52.99
CA SER A 112 50.88 -20.70 53.97
C SER A 112 49.58 -20.41 54.72
N GLU A 113 49.64 -20.13 56.03
CA GLU A 113 48.46 -19.81 56.87
C GLU A 113 47.87 -18.41 56.64
N GLU A 114 48.54 -17.55 55.87
CA GLU A 114 48.12 -16.16 55.70
C GLU A 114 47.19 -15.99 54.49
N ALA A 115 45.89 -15.91 54.76
CA ALA A 115 44.86 -15.75 53.74
C ALA A 115 45.02 -14.43 52.96
N ASP A 116 45.25 -14.49 51.65
CA ASP A 116 45.43 -13.33 50.77
C ASP A 116 44.15 -12.46 50.71
N PRO A 117 44.11 -11.29 51.38
CA PRO A 117 42.92 -10.44 51.40
C PRO A 117 42.69 -9.77 50.03
N SER A 118 43.73 -9.59 49.22
CA SER A 118 43.64 -8.99 47.89
C SER A 118 42.86 -9.88 46.93
N ALA A 119 43.12 -11.19 46.95
CA ALA A 119 42.39 -12.15 46.13
C ALA A 119 40.89 -12.19 46.48
N LYS A 120 40.56 -12.11 47.77
CA LYS A 120 39.16 -12.07 48.23
C LYS A 120 38.43 -10.80 47.78
N GLU A 121 39.09 -9.65 47.83
CA GLU A 121 38.53 -8.39 47.31
C GLU A 121 38.35 -8.40 45.79
N GLU A 122 39.28 -9.01 45.03
CA GLU A 122 39.16 -9.16 43.58
C GLU A 122 37.99 -10.08 43.21
N ILE A 123 37.83 -11.22 43.92
CA ILE A 123 36.68 -12.12 43.76
C ILE A 123 35.37 -11.40 44.08
N ALA A 124 35.31 -10.61 45.16
CA ALA A 124 34.10 -9.85 45.51
C ALA A 124 33.72 -8.84 44.40
N ARG A 125 34.69 -8.09 43.88
CA ARG A 125 34.49 -7.15 42.76
C ARG A 125 34.05 -7.85 41.48
N LEU A 126 34.65 -9.00 41.15
CA LEU A 126 34.27 -9.78 39.97
C LEU A 126 32.88 -10.39 40.12
N ARG A 127 32.48 -10.82 41.32
CA ARG A 127 31.12 -11.31 41.60
C ARG A 127 30.08 -10.21 41.45
N GLU A 128 30.37 -9.00 41.94
CA GLU A 128 29.52 -7.83 41.73
C GLU A 128 29.37 -7.52 40.22
N THR A 129 30.49 -7.49 39.49
CA THR A 129 30.49 -7.31 38.02
C THR A 129 29.68 -8.40 37.32
N LEU A 130 29.78 -9.65 37.77
CA LEU A 130 29.01 -10.75 37.19
C LEU A 130 27.51 -10.58 37.42
N THR A 131 27.09 -10.12 38.61
CA THR A 131 25.69 -9.84 38.90
C THR A 131 25.15 -8.69 38.05
N THR A 132 25.89 -7.59 37.90
CA THR A 132 25.47 -6.45 37.09
C THR A 132 25.40 -6.81 35.61
N THR A 133 26.43 -7.44 35.04
CA THR A 133 26.45 -7.91 33.64
C THR A 133 25.35 -8.94 33.36
N SER A 134 25.03 -9.81 34.33
CA SER A 134 23.92 -10.77 34.18
C SER A 134 22.56 -10.07 34.13
N GLN A 135 22.37 -9.03 34.94
CA GLN A 135 21.13 -8.25 34.93
C GLN A 135 20.99 -7.44 33.63
N GLU A 136 22.07 -6.82 33.16
CA GLU A 136 22.12 -6.11 31.87
C GLU A 136 21.77 -7.05 30.71
N ARG A 137 22.25 -8.29 30.73
CA ARG A 137 21.94 -9.29 29.70
C ARG A 137 20.45 -9.64 29.67
N GLU A 138 19.83 -9.84 30.83
CA GLU A 138 18.40 -10.18 30.88
C GLU A 138 17.54 -9.00 30.39
N GLN A 139 17.95 -7.76 30.72
CA GLN A 139 17.31 -6.56 30.18
C GLN A 139 17.45 -6.49 28.64
N ALA A 140 18.66 -6.66 28.11
CA ALA A 140 18.90 -6.65 26.66
C ALA A 140 18.07 -7.72 25.92
N LYS A 141 17.86 -8.87 26.55
CA LYS A 141 17.01 -9.94 26.02
C LYS A 141 15.53 -9.54 26.01
N SER A 142 15.05 -8.89 27.08
CA SER A 142 13.69 -8.33 27.12
C SER A 142 13.50 -7.31 25.99
N ASP A 143 14.41 -6.37 25.84
CA ASP A 143 14.35 -5.33 24.80
C ASP A 143 14.38 -5.93 23.39
N TYR A 144 15.22 -6.95 23.16
CA TYR A 144 15.25 -7.71 21.91
C TYR A 144 13.89 -8.34 21.60
N THR A 145 13.27 -9.01 22.57
CA THR A 145 11.96 -9.65 22.36
C THR A 145 10.86 -8.64 22.06
N GLU A 146 10.90 -7.46 22.68
CA GLU A 146 9.95 -6.39 22.39
C GLU A 146 10.08 -5.89 20.95
N VAL A 147 11.32 -5.62 20.48
CA VAL A 147 11.56 -5.17 19.10
C VAL A 147 11.19 -6.26 18.09
N ALA A 148 11.50 -7.52 18.38
CA ALA A 148 11.12 -8.66 17.52
C ALA A 148 9.60 -8.79 17.39
N ASN A 149 8.84 -8.65 18.48
CA ASN A 149 7.38 -8.68 18.45
C ASN A 149 6.80 -7.51 17.65
N LYS A 150 7.36 -6.30 17.78
CA LYS A 150 6.95 -5.12 17.00
C LYS A 150 7.22 -5.33 15.50
N LEU A 151 8.37 -5.92 15.15
CA LEU A 151 8.72 -6.22 13.76
C LEU A 151 7.73 -7.22 13.16
N GLN A 152 7.43 -8.31 13.87
CA GLN A 152 6.44 -9.31 13.44
C GLN A 152 5.05 -8.69 13.24
N TYR A 153 4.63 -7.80 14.13
CA TYR A 153 3.36 -7.08 13.98
C TYR A 153 3.35 -6.16 12.76
N ALA A 154 4.44 -5.46 12.49
CA ALA A 154 4.57 -4.62 11.30
C ALA A 154 4.51 -5.44 10.00
N GLU A 155 5.10 -6.64 9.97
CA GLU A 155 5.01 -7.57 8.84
C GLU A 155 3.56 -8.01 8.57
N GLN A 156 2.78 -8.32 9.61
CA GLN A 156 1.37 -8.67 9.47
C GLN A 156 0.54 -7.51 8.89
N LEU A 157 0.79 -6.28 9.34
CA LEU A 157 0.14 -5.09 8.81
C LEU A 157 0.49 -4.85 7.34
N LEU A 158 1.76 -5.04 6.97
CA LEU A 158 2.22 -4.92 5.60
C LEU A 158 1.50 -5.92 4.69
N GLU A 159 1.38 -7.18 5.12
CA GLU A 159 0.74 -8.22 4.31
C GLU A 159 -0.75 -7.94 4.12
N LYS A 160 -1.44 -7.47 5.17
CA LYS A 160 -2.83 -6.99 5.06
C LYS A 160 -2.96 -5.82 4.07
N ALA A 161 -2.04 -4.87 4.10
CA ALA A 161 -2.05 -3.72 3.20
C ALA A 161 -1.82 -4.14 1.73
N LYS A 162 -0.94 -5.12 1.47
CA LYS A 162 -0.74 -5.67 0.12
C LYS A 162 -2.01 -6.31 -0.44
N LEU A 163 -2.74 -7.07 0.39
CA LEU A 163 -3.99 -7.69 -0.02
C LEU A 163 -5.07 -6.65 -0.37
N ASP A 164 -5.24 -5.63 0.48
CA ASP A 164 -6.18 -4.52 0.23
C ASP A 164 -5.82 -3.75 -1.06
N LEU A 165 -4.52 -3.50 -1.29
CA LEU A 165 -4.06 -2.84 -2.51
C LEU A 165 -4.33 -3.68 -3.76
N ARG A 166 -4.13 -5.01 -3.69
CA ARG A 166 -4.45 -5.92 -4.79
C ARG A 166 -5.94 -5.91 -5.12
N ASP A 167 -6.82 -5.95 -4.11
CA ASP A 167 -8.27 -5.87 -4.29
C ASP A 167 -8.68 -4.57 -4.97
N LYS A 168 -8.22 -3.43 -4.41
CA LYS A 168 -8.50 -2.09 -4.97
C LYS A 168 -8.02 -1.97 -6.41
N ASN A 169 -6.83 -2.48 -6.72
CA ASN A 169 -6.30 -2.47 -8.09
C ASN A 169 -7.17 -3.32 -9.04
N GLY A 170 -7.66 -4.48 -8.59
CA GLY A 170 -8.62 -5.29 -9.33
C GLY A 170 -9.91 -4.52 -9.64
N ARG A 171 -10.46 -3.81 -8.65
CA ARG A 171 -11.67 -2.97 -8.84
C ARG A 171 -11.43 -1.80 -9.80
N ILE A 172 -10.26 -1.16 -9.75
CA ILE A 172 -9.88 -0.11 -10.69
C ILE A 172 -9.88 -0.65 -12.12
N LYS A 173 -9.26 -1.81 -12.38
CA LYS A 173 -9.24 -2.42 -13.72
C LYS A 173 -10.64 -2.70 -14.28
N VAL A 174 -11.56 -3.16 -13.43
CA VAL A 174 -12.96 -3.37 -13.81
C VAL A 174 -13.61 -2.03 -14.20
N LEU A 175 -13.44 -0.99 -13.38
CA LEU A 175 -13.97 0.34 -13.67
C LEU A 175 -13.37 0.96 -14.93
N GLU A 176 -12.08 0.79 -15.19
CA GLU A 176 -11.42 1.24 -16.42
C GLU A 176 -12.01 0.54 -17.66
N THR A 177 -12.35 -0.74 -17.53
CA THR A 177 -12.99 -1.51 -18.60
C THR A 177 -14.40 -0.98 -18.88
N HIS A 178 -15.23 -0.82 -17.84
CA HIS A 178 -16.56 -0.23 -17.99
C HIS A 178 -16.51 1.20 -18.57
N LEU A 179 -15.53 2.01 -18.15
CA LEU A 179 -15.35 3.36 -18.70
C LEU A 179 -15.01 3.33 -20.19
N ARG A 180 -14.19 2.36 -20.61
CA ARG A 180 -13.84 2.15 -22.02
C ARG A 180 -15.07 1.76 -22.83
N GLU A 181 -15.87 0.82 -22.33
CA GLU A 181 -17.12 0.37 -22.96
C GLU A 181 -18.14 1.50 -23.08
N ALA A 182 -18.34 2.29 -22.01
CA ALA A 182 -19.21 3.46 -22.03
C ALA A 182 -18.76 4.50 -23.07
N ARG A 183 -17.44 4.72 -23.20
CA ARG A 183 -16.89 5.64 -24.23
C ARG A 183 -17.14 5.12 -25.65
N THR A 184 -17.01 3.81 -25.88
CA THR A 184 -17.31 3.23 -27.19
C THR A 184 -18.80 3.34 -27.52
N GLU A 185 -19.69 3.11 -26.54
CA GLU A 185 -21.14 3.23 -26.73
C GLU A 185 -21.55 4.66 -27.03
N ILE A 186 -21.02 5.65 -26.29
CA ILE A 186 -21.27 7.07 -26.57
C ILE A 186 -20.84 7.43 -28.00
N SER A 187 -19.69 6.93 -28.44
CA SER A 187 -19.20 7.18 -29.81
C SER A 187 -20.13 6.59 -30.87
N TYR A 188 -20.65 5.38 -30.62
CA TYR A 188 -21.61 4.73 -31.50
C TYR A 188 -22.95 5.49 -31.57
N LEU A 189 -23.50 5.89 -30.42
CA LEU A 189 -24.74 6.65 -30.36
C LEU A 189 -24.61 8.03 -31.00
N MET A 190 -23.47 8.70 -30.86
CA MET A 190 -23.19 9.96 -31.56
C MET A 190 -23.23 9.77 -33.09
N GLN A 191 -22.62 8.70 -33.60
CA GLN A 191 -22.64 8.40 -35.04
C GLN A 191 -24.06 8.10 -35.54
N GLN A 192 -24.86 7.37 -34.75
CA GLN A 192 -26.28 7.15 -35.09
C GLN A 192 -27.08 8.46 -35.13
N LEU A 193 -26.84 9.35 -34.16
CA LEU A 193 -27.52 10.64 -34.10
C LEU A 193 -27.20 11.50 -35.34
N ASP A 194 -25.94 11.53 -35.76
CA ASP A 194 -25.51 12.25 -36.96
C ASP A 194 -26.19 11.68 -38.22
N HIS A 195 -26.24 10.36 -38.35
CA HIS A 195 -26.93 9.71 -39.48
C HIS A 195 -28.44 10.02 -39.52
N ILE A 196 -29.13 9.92 -38.38
CA ILE A 196 -30.57 10.25 -38.30
C ILE A 196 -30.80 11.72 -38.65
N LYS A 197 -29.88 12.60 -38.25
CA LYS A 197 -29.97 14.02 -38.57
C LYS A 197 -29.82 14.27 -40.06
N GLU A 198 -28.87 13.62 -40.73
CA GLU A 198 -28.69 13.69 -42.18
C GLU A 198 -29.95 13.20 -42.93
N GLU A 199 -30.51 12.05 -42.54
CA GLU A 199 -31.76 11.53 -43.10
C GLU A 199 -32.93 12.49 -42.89
N SER A 200 -33.06 13.06 -41.68
CA SER A 200 -34.08 14.04 -41.34
C SER A 200 -33.96 15.31 -42.20
N ASP A 201 -32.74 15.82 -42.40
CA ASP A 201 -32.48 16.99 -43.23
C ASP A 201 -32.79 16.69 -44.71
N SER A 202 -32.43 15.49 -45.21
CA SER A 202 -32.77 15.03 -46.57
C SER A 202 -34.28 14.98 -46.81
N VAL A 203 -35.04 14.35 -45.89
CA VAL A 203 -36.51 14.26 -45.98
C VAL A 203 -37.14 15.65 -45.98
N LYS A 204 -36.61 16.58 -45.16
CA LYS A 204 -37.09 17.96 -45.10
C LYS A 204 -36.86 18.70 -46.43
N ASP A 205 -35.70 18.52 -47.05
CA ASP A 205 -35.37 19.13 -48.34
C ASP A 205 -36.22 18.54 -49.48
N GLU A 206 -36.41 17.21 -49.52
CA GLU A 206 -37.32 16.56 -50.47
C GLU A 206 -38.76 17.06 -50.31
N LEU A 207 -39.24 17.18 -49.07
CA LEU A 207 -40.58 17.69 -48.79
C LEU A 207 -40.74 19.13 -49.29
N LYS A 208 -39.74 19.98 -49.02
CA LYS A 208 -39.71 21.37 -49.50
C LYS A 208 -39.79 21.43 -51.02
N HIS A 209 -38.99 20.63 -51.72
CA HIS A 209 -39.03 20.54 -53.18
C HIS A 209 -40.39 20.07 -53.71
N ALA A 210 -41.01 19.07 -53.07
CA ALA A 210 -42.35 18.59 -53.47
C ALA A 210 -43.43 19.67 -53.32
N TYR A 211 -43.34 20.52 -52.28
CA TYR A 211 -44.24 21.66 -52.10
C TYR A 211 -43.96 22.82 -53.07
N GLU A 212 -42.70 23.10 -53.41
CA GLU A 212 -42.32 24.10 -54.40
C GLU A 212 -42.72 23.70 -55.83
N LEU A 213 -42.68 22.40 -56.15
CA LEU A 213 -43.08 21.84 -57.43
C LEU A 213 -44.60 21.74 -57.62
N ARG A 214 -45.41 22.08 -56.61
CA ARG A 214 -46.88 22.09 -56.72
C ARG A 214 -47.31 23.44 -57.34
N PRO A 215 -47.62 23.51 -58.65
CA PRO A 215 -48.12 24.76 -59.23
C PRO A 215 -49.51 25.01 -58.65
N GLU A 216 -49.89 26.29 -58.48
CA GLU A 216 -51.24 26.72 -58.14
C GLU A 216 -52.31 25.98 -58.98
N GLN A 217 -52.85 24.86 -58.49
CA GLN A 217 -54.09 24.24 -58.99
C GLN A 217 -55.32 24.94 -58.40
N THR A 218 -55.24 26.25 -58.11
CA THR A 218 -56.29 27.00 -57.40
C THR A 218 -56.73 28.29 -58.12
N ARG A 219 -56.45 28.42 -59.41
CA ARG A 219 -57.09 29.40 -60.30
C ARG A 219 -57.32 28.69 -61.63
N THR A 220 -58.48 28.15 -62.00
CA THR A 220 -59.74 28.86 -62.24
C THR A 220 -60.76 27.78 -62.64
N ARG A 221 -61.83 27.52 -61.86
CA ARG A 221 -63.13 27.18 -62.45
C ARG A 221 -64.23 27.35 -61.41
N ARG A 222 -64.96 28.45 -61.57
CA ARG A 222 -66.23 28.75 -60.90
C ARG A 222 -67.17 27.55 -60.99
N ALA A 223 -67.75 27.19 -59.84
CA ALA A 223 -69.02 26.47 -59.75
C ALA A 223 -70.15 27.37 -60.35
N PRO A 224 -71.36 26.86 -60.67
CA PRO A 224 -72.20 26.26 -59.63
C PRO A 224 -73.22 25.18 -60.07
N ASN A 225 -73.65 24.40 -59.07
CA ASN A 225 -75.05 24.07 -58.73
C ASN A 225 -75.24 22.59 -58.34
N SER A 226 -75.52 22.37 -57.06
CA SER A 226 -76.12 21.15 -56.50
C SER A 226 -77.63 21.08 -56.86
N PRO A 227 -78.32 19.92 -56.67
CA PRO A 227 -78.88 19.64 -55.34
C PRO A 227 -78.94 18.14 -54.89
N LEU A 228 -78.73 17.97 -53.58
CA LEU A 228 -79.38 17.10 -52.56
C LEU A 228 -79.86 15.67 -52.89
N GLN A 229 -79.43 14.69 -52.07
CA GLN A 229 -80.34 13.85 -51.27
C GLN A 229 -79.62 13.14 -50.10
N SER A 230 -80.42 12.81 -49.07
CA SER A 230 -80.08 12.67 -47.66
C SER A 230 -79.93 11.23 -47.15
N ARG A 231 -79.65 11.11 -45.82
CA ARG A 231 -79.87 9.97 -44.88
C ARG A 231 -78.74 8.92 -44.85
N THR A 232 -78.22 8.40 -43.72
CA THR A 232 -78.63 8.26 -42.29
C THR A 232 -77.33 7.84 -41.55
N GLY A 233 -76.85 8.42 -40.44
CA GLY A 233 -77.30 8.19 -39.06
C GLY A 233 -76.30 7.33 -38.22
N PHE A 234 -75.41 7.99 -37.45
CA PHE A 234 -74.81 7.64 -36.11
C PHE A 234 -74.13 6.26 -35.82
N PRO A 235 -73.40 6.08 -34.69
CA PRO A 235 -72.46 6.96 -33.97
C PRO A 235 -71.11 6.26 -33.58
N VAL A 236 -70.16 7.06 -33.07
CA VAL A 236 -68.95 6.64 -32.34
C VAL A 236 -69.27 6.36 -30.86
N PRO A 237 -68.66 5.32 -30.25
CA PRO A 237 -68.05 5.43 -28.91
C PRO A 237 -66.73 4.61 -28.83
N GLY A 238 -65.72 4.85 -28.00
CA GLY A 238 -65.48 5.71 -26.85
C GLY A 238 -64.22 5.17 -26.13
N LEU A 239 -63.36 6.09 -25.70
CA LEU A 239 -62.39 6.06 -24.59
C LEU A 239 -61.94 4.71 -23.97
N THR A 240 -60.62 4.56 -23.78
CA THR A 240 -60.04 4.42 -22.42
C THR A 240 -58.53 4.62 -22.40
N ARG A 241 -58.09 5.30 -21.34
CA ARG A 241 -56.76 5.83 -21.03
C ARG A 241 -56.22 5.02 -19.85
N GLY A 242 -54.98 4.55 -19.97
CA GLY A 242 -53.98 4.43 -18.90
C GLY A 242 -54.21 3.49 -17.71
N ARG A 243 -53.19 2.72 -17.37
CA ARG A 243 -52.61 2.74 -16.03
C ARG A 243 -51.21 2.11 -16.01
N GLU A 244 -50.28 2.88 -15.47
CA GLU A 244 -49.03 2.44 -14.84
C GLU A 244 -49.31 1.35 -13.80
N GLN A 245 -48.27 0.64 -13.36
CA GLN A 245 -47.86 0.73 -11.95
C GLN A 245 -46.48 0.07 -11.70
N PRO A 246 -45.84 0.42 -10.56
CA PRO A 246 -44.40 0.29 -10.28
C PRO A 246 -43.93 -1.10 -9.83
#